data_AF-A0A2S7TYU6-F1
#
_entry.id   AF-A0A2S7TYU6-F1
#
_cell.length_a   1.000
_cell.length_b   1.000
_cell.length_c   1.000
_cell.angle_alpha   90.00
_cell.angle_beta   90.00
_cell.angle_gamma   90.00
#
_symmetry.space_group_name_H-M   'P 1'
#
loop_
_entity.id
_entity.type
_entity.pdbx_description
1 polymer ?
#
loop_
_entity_poly.entity_id
_entity_poly.type
_entity_poly.pdbx_seq_one_letter_code
_entity_poly.pdbx_strand_id
1 'polypeptide(L)'
;MSNLLDLKRELLLLKQQGRKFISLDHVVDYCDLKDTETNDDDASEARRGQYEHDMELWREGSIDLRESARVVNESAFHALRTLVIVAGGSSAALLAFLGSIWTKADSETKASLADGLAYFGGALIGASLAYGLTYLTLLSFHELDWNIRGSILRGAIIFLVVACYISLCLGVRACYVSII
;
A
#
# COMPACT_ATOMS: atom_id res chain seq x y z
N MET A 1 -17.39 33.46 -33.86
CA MET A 1 -18.19 32.20 -33.80
C MET A 1 -17.35 30.94 -34.06
N SER A 2 -16.12 31.06 -34.59
CA SER A 2 -15.12 29.98 -34.70
C SER A 2 -14.56 29.50 -33.34
N ASN A 3 -14.45 30.41 -32.35
CA ASN A 3 -13.72 30.20 -31.10
C ASN A 3 -14.31 29.15 -30.15
N LEU A 4 -15.63 28.90 -30.22
CA LEU A 4 -16.31 27.95 -29.34
C LEU A 4 -16.20 26.50 -29.86
N LEU A 5 -15.94 26.34 -31.16
CA LEU A 5 -15.80 25.05 -31.83
C LEU A 5 -14.43 24.42 -31.58
N ASP A 6 -13.36 25.21 -31.54
CA ASP A 6 -12.02 24.72 -31.19
C ASP A 6 -11.91 24.37 -29.71
N LEU A 7 -12.48 25.20 -28.82
CA LEU A 7 -12.51 24.93 -27.39
C LEU A 7 -13.26 23.63 -27.06
N LYS A 8 -14.36 23.35 -27.78
CA LYS A 8 -15.10 22.08 -27.64
C LYS A 8 -14.29 20.88 -28.16
N ARG A 9 -13.44 21.08 -29.18
CA ARG A 9 -12.62 20.03 -29.79
C ARG A 9 -11.44 19.66 -28.89
N GLU A 10 -10.77 20.64 -28.29
CA GLU A 10 -9.70 20.41 -27.32
C GLU A 10 -10.21 19.80 -26.00
N LEU A 11 -11.38 20.25 -25.51
CA LEU A 11 -12.02 19.61 -24.35
C LEU A 11 -12.41 18.16 -24.62
N LEU A 12 -12.77 17.80 -25.87
CA LEU A 12 -13.05 16.42 -26.24
C LEU A 12 -11.78 15.55 -26.31
N LEU A 13 -10.67 16.12 -26.78
CA LEU A 13 -9.36 15.45 -26.78
C LEU A 13 -8.84 15.21 -25.35
N LEU A 14 -8.98 16.21 -24.47
CA LEU A 14 -8.57 16.10 -23.06
C LEU A 14 -9.47 15.14 -22.25
N LYS A 15 -10.75 15.04 -22.61
CA LYS A 15 -11.68 14.06 -22.03
C LYS A 15 -11.36 12.62 -22.45
N GLN A 16 -10.86 12.41 -23.68
CA GLN A 16 -10.38 11.09 -24.12
C GLN A 16 -9.09 10.65 -23.40
N GLN A 17 -8.29 11.60 -22.91
CA GLN A 17 -7.10 11.34 -22.09
C GLN A 17 -7.41 11.08 -20.60
N GLY A 18 -8.68 10.90 -20.22
CA GLY A 18 -9.06 10.47 -18.87
C GLY A 18 -9.06 11.55 -17.78
N ARG A 19 -8.74 12.82 -18.10
CA ARG A 19 -8.84 13.94 -17.14
C ARG A 19 -10.28 14.40 -17.00
N LYS A 20 -10.90 14.09 -15.85
CA LYS A 20 -12.34 14.36 -15.57
C LYS A 20 -12.63 15.67 -14.84
N PHE A 21 -11.63 16.41 -14.35
CA PHE A 21 -11.83 17.68 -13.66
C PHE A 21 -10.74 18.67 -14.09
N ILE A 22 -11.16 19.75 -14.75
CA ILE A 22 -10.35 20.95 -14.95
C ILE A 22 -10.99 21.99 -14.05
N SER A 23 -10.26 22.48 -13.05
CA SER A 23 -10.76 23.52 -12.15
C SER A 23 -11.08 24.78 -12.94
N LEU A 24 -12.22 25.40 -12.62
CA LEU A 24 -12.72 26.61 -13.29
C LEU A 24 -11.69 27.75 -13.21
N ASP A 25 -10.88 27.80 -12.16
CA ASP A 25 -9.80 28.77 -11.97
C ASP A 25 -8.77 28.75 -13.10
N HIS A 26 -8.40 27.58 -13.62
CA HIS A 26 -7.45 27.50 -14.75
C HIS A 26 -8.05 27.97 -16.07
N VAL A 27 -9.37 27.89 -16.21
CA VAL A 27 -10.07 28.38 -17.41
C VAL A 27 -10.23 29.89 -17.37
N VAL A 28 -10.47 30.46 -16.18
CA VAL A 28 -10.50 31.92 -15.96
C VAL A 28 -9.11 32.53 -16.16
N ASP A 29 -8.07 31.90 -15.59
CA ASP A 29 -6.67 32.34 -15.75
C ASP A 29 -6.25 32.31 -17.23
N TYR A 30 -6.65 31.28 -17.99
CA TYR A 30 -6.40 31.21 -19.44
C TYR A 30 -7.17 32.28 -20.25
N CYS A 31 -8.35 32.68 -19.80
CA CYS A 31 -9.11 33.78 -20.42
C CYS A 31 -8.48 35.15 -20.15
N ASP A 32 -8.03 35.41 -18.92
CA ASP A 32 -7.33 36.65 -18.54
C ASP A 32 -5.96 36.78 -19.26
N LEU A 33 -5.30 35.65 -19.53
CA LEU A 33 -4.07 35.59 -20.31
C LEU A 33 -4.27 36.01 -21.78
N LYS A 34 -5.37 35.62 -22.40
CA LYS A 34 -5.62 35.89 -23.83
C LYS A 34 -6.04 37.33 -24.13
N ASP A 35 -6.58 38.04 -23.14
CA ASP A 35 -6.78 39.49 -23.24
C ASP A 35 -5.45 40.27 -23.10
N THR A 36 -4.41 39.64 -22.53
CA THR A 36 -3.07 40.24 -22.35
C THR A 36 -2.10 39.93 -23.51
N GLU A 37 -2.36 38.89 -24.31
CA GLU A 37 -1.54 38.44 -25.46
C GLU A 37 -1.44 39.42 -26.65
N THR A 38 -2.07 40.61 -26.60
CA THR A 38 -1.92 41.59 -27.69
C THR A 38 -0.59 42.36 -27.62
N ASN A 39 0.27 42.16 -26.60
CA ASN A 39 1.44 43.03 -26.40
C ASN A 39 2.81 42.40 -26.08
N ASP A 40 3.00 41.10 -25.84
CA ASP A 40 4.36 40.57 -25.54
C ASP A 40 4.52 39.08 -25.89
N ASP A 41 5.03 38.78 -27.09
CA ASP A 41 5.30 37.41 -27.59
C ASP A 41 6.46 36.73 -26.83
N ASP A 42 7.50 37.46 -26.42
CA ASP A 42 8.69 36.90 -25.76
C ASP A 42 8.43 36.42 -24.32
N ALA A 43 7.44 37.01 -23.63
CA ALA A 43 7.04 36.59 -22.29
C ALA A 43 6.22 35.29 -22.31
N SER A 44 5.65 34.91 -23.45
CA SER A 44 4.84 33.69 -23.60
C SER A 44 5.71 32.43 -23.71
N GLU A 45 6.84 32.50 -24.42
CA GLU A 45 7.77 31.36 -24.59
C GLU A 45 8.52 31.01 -23.31
N ALA A 46 8.98 32.03 -22.56
CA ALA A 46 9.64 31.82 -21.27
C ALA A 46 8.70 31.14 -20.24
N ARG A 47 7.40 31.47 -20.28
CA ARG A 47 6.39 30.85 -19.41
C ARG A 47 6.04 29.43 -19.85
N ARG A 48 6.01 29.13 -21.15
CA ARG A 48 5.85 27.75 -21.67
C ARG A 48 6.99 26.85 -21.24
N GLY A 49 8.23 27.34 -21.28
CA GLY A 49 9.40 26.61 -20.79
C GLY A 49 9.32 26.29 -19.28
N GLN A 50 8.75 27.18 -18.47
CA GLN A 50 8.52 26.92 -17.05
C GLN A 50 7.45 25.84 -16.82
N TYR A 51 6.35 25.87 -17.57
CA TYR A 51 5.32 24.84 -17.48
C TYR A 51 5.81 23.46 -17.93
N GLU A 52 6.63 23.41 -18.99
CA GLU A 52 7.26 22.16 -19.45
C GLU A 52 8.23 21.62 -18.38
N HIS A 53 9.05 22.48 -17.79
CA HIS A 53 9.96 22.11 -16.71
C HIS A 53 9.22 21.60 -15.46
N ASP A 54 8.17 22.30 -15.02
CA ASP A 54 7.35 21.86 -13.89
C ASP A 54 6.65 20.53 -14.21
N MET A 55 6.14 20.34 -15.43
CA MET A 55 5.56 19.06 -15.84
C MET A 55 6.56 17.91 -15.81
N GLU A 56 7.82 18.16 -16.20
CA GLU A 56 8.90 17.17 -16.10
C GLU A 56 9.21 16.84 -14.64
N LEU A 57 9.36 17.83 -13.76
CA LEU A 57 9.57 17.63 -12.33
C LEU A 57 8.43 16.84 -11.67
N TRP A 58 7.18 17.16 -12.00
CA TRP A 58 6.01 16.41 -11.52
C TRP A 58 6.00 14.97 -12.03
N ARG A 59 6.43 14.75 -13.28
CA ARG A 59 6.50 13.41 -13.88
C ARG A 59 7.59 12.58 -13.23
N GLU A 60 8.77 13.14 -13.03
CA GLU A 60 9.89 12.49 -12.34
C GLU A 60 9.51 12.14 -10.90
N GLY A 61 8.95 13.08 -10.15
CA GLY A 61 8.50 12.83 -8.77
C GLY A 61 7.41 11.75 -8.67
N SER A 62 6.51 11.68 -9.66
CA SER A 62 5.47 10.65 -9.71
C SER A 62 6.00 9.26 -10.04
N ILE A 63 7.06 9.18 -10.87
CA ILE A 63 7.75 7.92 -11.19
C ILE A 63 8.52 7.43 -9.96
N ASP A 64 9.26 8.32 -9.30
CA ASP A 64 10.02 7.99 -8.09
C ASP A 64 9.12 7.49 -6.95
N LEU A 65 7.95 8.11 -6.74
CA LEU A 65 6.97 7.65 -5.75
C LEU A 65 6.42 6.25 -6.08
N ARG A 66 6.22 5.95 -7.37
CA ARG A 66 5.72 4.64 -7.82
C ARG A 66 6.78 3.55 -7.68
N GLU A 67 8.02 3.85 -8.03
CA GLU A 67 9.14 2.93 -7.89
C GLU A 67 9.44 2.63 -6.42
N SER A 68 9.53 3.66 -5.59
CA SER A 68 9.71 3.49 -4.13
C SER A 68 8.59 2.66 -3.50
N ALA A 69 7.32 2.91 -3.86
CA ALA A 69 6.20 2.10 -3.39
C ALA A 69 6.27 0.63 -3.85
N ARG A 70 6.75 0.37 -5.08
CA ARG A 70 6.94 -0.99 -5.60
C ARG A 70 8.03 -1.74 -4.82
N VAL A 71 9.17 -1.09 -4.59
CA VAL A 71 10.29 -1.66 -3.82
C VAL A 71 9.87 -2.00 -2.39
N VAL A 72 9.17 -1.07 -1.72
CA VAL A 72 8.65 -1.31 -0.36
C VAL A 72 7.71 -2.51 -0.34
N ASN A 73 6.80 -2.61 -1.32
CA ASN A 73 5.84 -3.69 -1.38
C ASN A 73 6.49 -5.06 -1.66
N GLU A 74 7.51 -5.11 -2.51
CA GLU A 74 8.32 -6.31 -2.73
C GLU A 74 9.03 -6.76 -1.44
N SER A 75 9.64 -5.82 -0.73
CA SER A 75 10.26 -6.11 0.58
C SER A 75 9.24 -6.63 1.61
N ALA A 76 8.01 -6.08 1.60
CA ALA A 76 6.94 -6.52 2.49
C ALA A 76 6.51 -7.96 2.20
N PHE A 77 6.41 -8.34 0.92
CA PHE A 77 6.10 -9.74 0.55
C PHE A 77 7.19 -10.70 1.00
N HIS A 78 8.46 -10.32 0.89
CA HIS A 78 9.56 -11.12 1.43
C HIS A 78 9.45 -11.27 2.95
N ALA A 79 9.16 -10.19 3.68
CA ALA A 79 8.98 -10.23 5.12
C ALA A 79 7.80 -11.12 5.54
N LEU A 80 6.64 -10.97 4.88
CA LEU A 80 5.44 -11.79 5.12
C LEU A 80 5.69 -13.27 4.86
N ARG A 81 6.40 -13.60 3.78
CA ARG A 81 6.74 -15.00 3.45
C ARG A 81 7.61 -15.62 4.53
N THR A 82 8.62 -14.88 5.00
CA THR A 82 9.47 -15.32 6.12
C THR A 82 8.66 -15.51 7.39
N LEU A 83 7.76 -14.58 7.70
CA LEU A 83 6.87 -14.66 8.86
C LEU A 83 6.00 -15.92 8.84
N VAL A 84 5.39 -16.24 7.69
CA VAL A 84 4.59 -17.45 7.50
C VAL A 84 5.43 -18.72 7.70
N ILE A 85 6.66 -18.76 7.16
CA ILE A 85 7.57 -19.90 7.33
C ILE A 85 7.95 -20.09 8.81
N VAL A 86 8.27 -19.00 9.52
CA VAL A 86 8.66 -19.05 10.94
C VAL A 86 7.47 -19.44 11.82
N ALA A 87 6.29 -18.84 11.62
CA ALA A 87 5.08 -19.16 12.37
C ALA A 87 4.61 -20.60 12.10
N GLY A 88 4.67 -21.06 10.85
CA GLY A 88 4.36 -22.43 10.47
C GLY A 88 5.35 -23.44 11.03
N GLY A 89 6.66 -23.15 10.92
CA GLY A 89 7.72 -24.02 11.42
C GLY A 89 7.70 -24.17 12.94
N SER A 90 7.51 -23.07 13.67
CA SER A 90 7.36 -23.08 15.13
C SER A 90 6.11 -23.85 15.57
N SER A 91 4.96 -23.63 14.91
CA SER A 91 3.73 -24.39 15.17
C SER A 91 3.93 -25.89 14.95
N ALA A 92 4.58 -26.28 13.85
CA ALA A 92 4.86 -27.69 13.54
C ALA A 92 5.81 -28.33 14.57
N ALA A 93 6.84 -27.60 15.01
CA ALA A 93 7.74 -28.07 16.06
C ALA A 93 7.01 -28.25 17.40
N LEU A 94 6.13 -27.31 17.76
CA LEU A 94 5.31 -27.39 18.97
C LEU A 94 4.32 -28.55 18.92
N LEU A 95 3.68 -28.81 17.78
CA LEU A 95 2.80 -29.96 17.57
C LEU A 95 3.56 -31.28 17.72
N ALA A 96 4.76 -31.38 17.16
CA ALA A 96 5.61 -32.56 17.30
C ALA A 96 6.03 -32.78 18.75
N PHE A 97 6.41 -31.70 19.45
CA PHE A 97 6.77 -31.74 20.86
C PHE A 97 5.56 -32.15 21.73
N LEU A 98 4.42 -31.49 21.52
CA LEU A 98 3.16 -31.76 22.20
C LEU A 98 2.75 -33.24 22.07
N GLY A 99 2.85 -33.81 20.88
CA GLY A 99 2.55 -35.23 20.65
C GLY A 99 3.42 -36.19 21.45
N SER A 100 4.69 -35.84 21.69
CA SER A 100 5.63 -36.67 22.44
C SER A 100 5.39 -36.63 23.96
N ILE A 101 4.98 -35.47 24.50
CA ILE A 101 4.93 -35.23 25.95
C ILE A 101 3.49 -35.21 26.49
N TRP A 102 2.48 -35.33 25.62
CA TRP A 102 1.06 -35.29 26.03
C TRP A 102 0.71 -36.27 27.16
N THR A 103 1.35 -37.44 27.20
CA THR A 103 1.12 -38.45 28.24
C THR A 103 2.00 -38.29 29.48
N LYS A 104 3.06 -37.47 29.40
CA LYS A 104 4.09 -37.34 30.46
C LYS A 104 4.09 -35.98 31.17
N ALA A 105 3.52 -34.96 30.54
CA ALA A 105 3.49 -33.61 31.07
C ALA A 105 2.36 -33.41 32.09
N ASP A 106 2.57 -32.47 33.00
CA ASP A 106 1.54 -31.98 33.92
C ASP A 106 0.47 -31.18 33.18
N SER A 107 -0.70 -30.98 33.81
CA SER A 107 -1.81 -30.26 33.18
C SER A 107 -1.46 -28.80 32.88
N GLU A 108 -0.60 -28.18 33.72
CA GLU A 108 -0.17 -26.80 33.57
C GLU A 108 0.71 -26.61 32.33
N THR A 109 1.71 -27.48 32.13
CA THR A 109 2.56 -27.47 30.93
C THR A 109 1.75 -27.68 29.64
N LYS A 110 0.73 -28.54 29.67
CA LYS A 110 -0.16 -28.75 28.51
C LYS A 110 -0.98 -27.49 28.19
N ALA A 111 -1.48 -26.80 29.21
CA ALA A 111 -2.25 -25.58 29.03
C ALA A 111 -1.40 -24.46 28.42
N SER A 112 -0.19 -24.23 28.94
CA SER A 112 0.73 -23.22 28.38
C SER A 112 1.21 -23.55 26.98
N LEU A 113 1.42 -24.84 26.66
CA LEU A 113 1.83 -25.26 25.32
C LEU A 113 0.69 -25.12 24.30
N ALA A 114 -0.56 -25.37 24.72
CA ALA A 114 -1.75 -25.12 23.90
C ALA A 114 -1.97 -23.63 23.64
N ASP A 115 -1.74 -22.78 24.65
CA ASP A 115 -1.85 -21.32 24.51
C ASP A 115 -0.76 -20.78 23.56
N GLY A 116 0.48 -21.26 23.71
CA GLY A 116 1.57 -20.99 22.77
C GLY A 116 1.19 -21.36 21.33
N LEU A 117 0.67 -22.58 21.12
CA LEU A 117 0.22 -23.05 19.81
C LEU A 117 -0.91 -22.18 19.23
N ALA A 118 -1.84 -21.70 20.07
CA ALA A 118 -2.89 -20.80 19.65
C ALA A 118 -2.33 -19.44 19.16
N TYR A 119 -1.33 -18.88 19.84
CA TYR A 119 -0.67 -17.64 19.40
C TYR A 119 0.10 -17.81 18.09
N PHE A 120 0.82 -18.92 17.90
CA PHE A 120 1.53 -19.19 16.65
C PHE A 120 0.56 -19.45 15.48
N GLY A 121 -0.53 -20.20 15.72
CA GLY A 121 -1.58 -20.43 14.74
C GLY A 121 -2.33 -19.14 14.36
N GLY A 122 -2.65 -18.31 15.35
CA GLY A 122 -3.26 -16.99 15.14
C GLY A 122 -2.36 -16.06 14.32
N ALA A 123 -1.07 -16.03 14.63
CA ALA A 123 -0.08 -15.27 13.86
C ALA A 123 0.02 -15.78 12.41
N LEU A 124 -0.07 -17.10 12.17
CA LEU A 124 -0.03 -17.69 10.83
C LEU A 124 -1.27 -17.31 9.99
N ILE A 125 -2.46 -17.37 10.59
CA ILE A 125 -3.71 -16.97 9.92
C ILE A 125 -3.67 -15.47 9.62
N GLY A 126 -3.24 -14.64 10.58
CA GLY A 126 -3.08 -13.20 10.35
C GLY A 126 -2.08 -12.87 9.25
N ALA A 127 -0.91 -13.52 9.24
CA ALA A 127 0.12 -13.30 8.22
C ALA A 127 -0.35 -13.73 6.82
N SER A 128 -1.05 -14.86 6.71
CA SER A 128 -1.60 -15.32 5.42
C SER A 128 -2.73 -14.39 4.92
N LEU A 129 -3.56 -13.85 5.82
CA LEU A 129 -4.57 -12.87 5.48
C LEU A 129 -3.95 -11.53 5.04
N ALA A 130 -2.91 -11.03 5.73
CA ALA A 130 -2.16 -9.85 5.30
C ALA A 130 -1.55 -10.05 3.90
N TYR A 131 -0.98 -11.23 3.63
CA TYR A 131 -0.44 -11.56 2.31
C TYR A 131 -1.52 -11.46 1.21
N GLY A 132 -2.71 -12.02 1.46
CA GLY A 132 -3.85 -11.91 0.54
C GLY A 132 -4.38 -10.48 0.37
N LEU A 133 -4.51 -9.73 1.46
CA LEU A 133 -4.97 -8.34 1.43
C LEU A 133 -3.98 -7.41 0.72
N THR A 134 -2.68 -7.69 0.80
CA THR A 134 -1.65 -6.93 0.08
C THR A 134 -1.80 -7.12 -1.43
N TYR A 135 -2.09 -8.34 -1.88
CA TYR A 135 -2.41 -8.62 -3.28
C TYR A 135 -3.69 -7.92 -3.74
N LEU A 136 -4.73 -7.94 -2.91
CA LEU A 136 -6.00 -7.26 -3.19
C LEU A 136 -5.85 -5.73 -3.26
N THR A 137 -4.98 -5.18 -2.43
CA THR A 137 -4.62 -3.76 -2.45
C THR A 137 -3.91 -3.40 -3.77
N LEU A 138 -2.97 -4.22 -4.21
CA LEU A 138 -2.27 -4.02 -5.49
C LEU A 138 -3.22 -4.05 -6.70
N LEU A 139 -4.15 -5.00 -6.71
CA LEU A 139 -5.17 -5.09 -7.75
C LEU A 139 -6.06 -3.84 -7.78
N SER A 140 -6.46 -3.37 -6.60
CA SER A 140 -7.31 -2.18 -6.46
C SER A 140 -6.62 -0.89 -6.94
N PHE A 141 -5.30 -0.74 -6.69
CA PHE A 141 -4.52 0.41 -7.17
C PHE A 141 -4.29 0.40 -8.69
N HIS A 142 -4.41 -0.75 -9.35
CA HIS A 142 -4.21 -0.85 -10.80
C HIS A 142 -5.48 -0.50 -11.59
N GLU A 143 -6.67 -0.84 -11.07
CA GLU A 143 -7.93 -0.69 -11.80
C GLU A 143 -8.81 0.49 -11.37
N LEU A 144 -8.73 0.94 -10.11
CA LEU A 144 -9.60 2.00 -9.57
C LEU A 144 -8.77 3.09 -8.88
N ASP A 145 -8.97 4.36 -9.27
CA ASP A 145 -8.49 5.59 -8.61
C ASP A 145 -9.11 5.77 -7.19
N TRP A 146 -9.05 4.75 -6.34
CA TRP A 146 -9.58 4.70 -4.99
C TRP A 146 -8.50 5.05 -3.96
N ASN A 147 -7.98 6.26 -4.07
CA ASN A 147 -6.88 6.75 -3.23
C ASN A 147 -7.20 6.73 -1.73
N ILE A 148 -8.46 6.98 -1.35
CA ILE A 148 -8.89 7.05 0.06
C ILE A 148 -9.04 5.65 0.68
N ARG A 149 -9.60 4.67 -0.06
CA ARG A 149 -9.81 3.30 0.45
C ARG A 149 -8.52 2.47 0.46
N GLY A 150 -7.65 2.69 -0.53
CA GLY A 150 -6.34 2.03 -0.59
C GLY A 150 -5.40 2.42 0.56
N SER A 151 -5.45 3.68 1.01
CA SER A 151 -4.66 4.16 2.15
C SER A 151 -5.08 3.49 3.48
N ILE A 152 -6.39 3.38 3.72
CA ILE A 152 -6.92 2.70 4.91
C ILE A 152 -6.54 1.21 4.92
N LEU A 153 -6.65 0.53 3.78
CA LEU A 153 -6.27 -0.88 3.67
C LEU A 153 -4.80 -1.10 3.98
N ARG A 154 -3.91 -0.25 3.46
CA ARG A 154 -2.47 -0.29 3.77
C ARG A 154 -2.21 -0.11 5.26
N GLY A 155 -2.87 0.87 5.89
CA GLY A 155 -2.77 1.08 7.34
C GLY A 155 -3.20 -0.14 8.15
N ALA A 156 -4.32 -0.77 7.77
CA ALA A 156 -4.82 -1.97 8.40
C ALA A 156 -3.86 -3.17 8.26
N ILE A 157 -3.24 -3.34 7.08
CA ILE A 157 -2.27 -4.41 6.84
C ILE A 157 -1.02 -4.22 7.72
N ILE A 158 -0.48 -3.01 7.81
CA ILE A 158 0.69 -2.72 8.66
C ILE A 158 0.36 -3.05 10.12
N PHE A 159 -0.80 -2.60 10.61
CA PHE A 159 -1.25 -2.91 11.97
C PHE A 159 -1.38 -4.41 12.20
N LEU A 160 -1.95 -5.16 11.24
CA LEU A 160 -2.09 -6.61 11.32
C LEU A 160 -0.71 -7.30 11.40
N VAL A 161 0.24 -6.90 10.57
CA VAL A 161 1.60 -7.47 10.58
C VAL A 161 2.31 -7.21 11.91
N VAL A 162 2.20 -5.98 12.44
CA VAL A 162 2.75 -5.63 13.76
C VAL A 162 2.09 -6.48 14.85
N ALA A 163 0.77 -6.63 14.82
CA ALA A 163 0.04 -7.49 15.76
C ALA A 163 0.49 -8.96 15.69
N CYS A 164 0.76 -9.49 14.49
CA CYS A 164 1.30 -10.83 14.31
C CYS A 164 2.69 -10.99 14.96
N TYR A 165 3.59 -10.00 14.79
CA TYR A 165 4.89 -10.01 15.45
C TYR A 165 4.77 -10.01 16.98
N ILE A 166 3.88 -9.19 17.53
CA ILE A 166 3.63 -9.15 18.97
C ILE A 166 3.10 -10.50 19.46
N SER A 167 2.15 -11.10 18.73
CA SER A 167 1.60 -12.42 19.04
C SER A 167 2.68 -13.51 19.06
N LEU A 168 3.64 -13.48 18.13
CA LEU A 168 4.78 -14.41 18.14
C LEU A 168 5.67 -14.23 19.37
N CYS A 169 5.99 -12.99 19.74
CA CYS A 169 6.79 -12.73 20.95
C CYS A 169 6.08 -13.21 22.22
N LEU A 170 4.76 -13.02 22.31
CA LEU A 170 3.96 -13.52 23.42
C LEU A 170 3.91 -15.05 23.45
N GLY A 171 3.74 -15.70 22.30
CA GLY A 171 3.76 -17.16 22.20
C GLY A 171 5.10 -17.78 22.63
N VAL A 172 6.22 -17.16 22.27
CA VAL A 172 7.55 -17.58 22.73
C VAL A 172 7.68 -17.42 24.25
N ARG A 173 7.21 -16.29 24.81
CA ARG A 173 7.24 -16.05 26.25
C ARG A 173 6.40 -17.08 27.02
N ALA A 174 5.21 -17.40 26.53
CA ALA A 174 4.33 -18.40 27.13
C ALA A 174 4.99 -19.79 27.16
N CYS A 175 5.65 -20.20 26.07
CA CYS A 175 6.40 -21.45 26.04
C CYS A 175 7.61 -21.44 26.98
N TYR A 176 8.35 -20.33 27.07
CA TYR A 176 9.54 -20.23 27.92
C TYR A 176 9.20 -20.38 29.41
N VAL A 177 8.15 -19.72 29.88
CA VAL A 177 7.70 -19.80 31.28
C VAL A 177 7.23 -21.20 31.65
N SER A 178 6.74 -21.98 30.69
CA SER A 178 6.24 -23.34 30.94
C SER A 178 7.34 -24.41 31.05
N ILE A 179 8.55 -24.12 30.57
CA ILE A 179 9.66 -25.09 30.52
C ILE A 179 10.59 -24.97 31.74
N ILE A 180 10.59 -23.81 32.40
CA ILE A 180 11.30 -23.52 33.65
C ILE A 180 10.41 -23.88 34.84
#